data_AF-A0A6J5U737-F1
#
_entry.id   AF-A0A6J5U737-F1
#
_cell.length_a   1.000
_cell.length_b   1.000
_cell.length_c   1.000
_cell.angle_alpha   90.00
_cell.angle_beta   90.00
_cell.angle_gamma   90.00
#
_symmetry.space_group_name_H-M   'P 1'
#
loop_
_entity.id
_entity.type
_entity.pdbx_description
1 polymer ?
#
loop_
_entity_poly.entity_id
_entity_poly.type
_entity_poly.pdbx_seq_one_letter_code
_entity_poly.pdbx_strand_id
1 'polypeptide(L)'
;MPVYHNGAVHFVSDCGDPLVRRGSVYYRPYIVAYDINNDTTRKLRLPNDARKGWDDTLHNSNLGIFKWGSRKSSSESICLVRLKKYVFTAWVLRDYDSVSWIRIMKSRVRAMGLMETNPNYIAGFTVMNGKTLLFATRKKVYRYNMMG
;
A
#
# COMPACT_ATOMS: atom_id res chain seq x y z
N MET A 1 3.00 7.34 -5.00
CA MET A 1 4.18 8.19 -4.76
C MET A 1 5.34 7.27 -4.40
N PRO A 2 6.56 7.55 -4.89
CA PRO A 2 7.74 6.78 -4.51
C PRO A 2 8.13 7.04 -3.06
N VAL A 3 8.81 6.09 -2.43
CA VAL A 3 9.28 6.17 -1.03
C VAL A 3 10.78 5.94 -0.99
N TYR A 4 11.54 6.87 -0.41
CA TYR A 4 12.96 6.67 -0.13
C TYR A 4 13.15 5.98 1.22
N HIS A 5 13.83 4.84 1.24
CA HIS A 5 14.14 4.07 2.43
C HIS A 5 15.38 3.20 2.18
N ASN A 6 16.25 3.05 3.18
CA ASN A 6 17.45 2.19 3.10
C ASN A 6 18.31 2.41 1.82
N GLY A 7 18.58 3.68 1.46
CA GLY A 7 19.38 4.01 0.27
C GLY A 7 18.68 3.84 -1.07
N ALA A 8 17.44 3.33 -1.10
CA ALA A 8 16.72 3.00 -2.32
C ALA A 8 15.40 3.78 -2.48
N VAL A 9 15.06 4.08 -3.72
CA VAL A 9 13.75 4.62 -4.12
C VAL A 9 12.81 3.45 -4.42
N HIS A 10 11.67 3.44 -3.75
CA HIS A 10 10.67 2.39 -3.85
C HIS A 10 9.45 2.90 -4.61
N PHE A 11 8.91 2.10 -5.52
CA PHE A 11 7.64 2.38 -6.20
C PHE A 11 6.87 1.08 -6.46
N VAL A 12 5.54 1.18 -6.48
CA VAL A 12 4.68 0.03 -6.80
C VAL A 12 4.67 -0.16 -8.31
N SER A 13 4.80 -1.40 -8.77
CA SER A 13 4.70 -1.73 -10.19
C SER A 13 3.29 -1.45 -10.71
N ASP A 14 3.22 -0.92 -11.92
CA ASP A 14 2.02 -0.78 -12.74
C ASP A 14 1.56 -2.14 -13.29
N CYS A 15 1.10 -3.02 -12.41
CA CYS A 15 0.48 -4.25 -12.87
C CYS A 15 -0.88 -3.95 -13.52
N GLY A 16 -1.22 -4.70 -14.56
CA GLY A 16 -2.45 -4.48 -15.32
C GLY A 16 -2.23 -4.19 -16.81
N ASP A 17 -0.99 -4.18 -17.28
CA ASP A 17 -0.70 -4.21 -18.71
C ASP A 17 -1.33 -5.46 -19.36
N PRO A 18 -2.26 -5.30 -20.32
CA PRO A 18 -2.89 -6.41 -21.04
C PRO A 18 -1.89 -7.33 -21.75
N LEU A 19 -0.69 -6.82 -22.06
CA LEU A 19 0.38 -7.57 -22.74
C LEU A 19 1.10 -8.54 -21.79
N VAL A 20 1.03 -8.33 -20.48
CA VAL A 20 1.69 -9.20 -19.50
C VAL A 20 0.83 -10.43 -19.24
N ARG A 21 1.26 -11.57 -19.79
CA ARG A 21 0.53 -12.85 -19.68
C ARG A 21 0.40 -13.32 -18.23
N ARG A 22 -0.76 -13.90 -17.92
CA ARG A 22 -0.99 -14.64 -16.67
C ARG A 22 0.06 -15.76 -16.54
N GLY A 23 0.74 -15.82 -15.39
CA GLY A 23 1.87 -16.73 -15.15
C GLY A 23 3.24 -16.06 -15.25
N SER A 24 3.32 -14.88 -15.88
CA SER A 24 4.53 -14.05 -15.84
C SER A 24 4.83 -13.59 -14.41
N VAL A 25 6.11 -13.52 -14.05
CA VAL A 25 6.57 -12.94 -12.78
C VAL A 25 6.19 -11.46 -12.65
N TYR A 26 5.91 -10.78 -13.77
CA TYR A 26 5.51 -9.38 -13.85
C TYR A 26 4.00 -9.18 -13.77
N TYR A 27 3.21 -10.26 -13.80
CA TYR A 27 1.75 -10.18 -13.85
C TYR A 27 1.13 -9.65 -12.56
N ARG A 28 1.74 -9.98 -11.41
CA ARG A 28 1.21 -9.61 -10.08
C ARG A 28 1.95 -8.41 -9.52
N PRO A 29 1.28 -7.53 -8.74
CA PRO A 29 1.92 -6.35 -8.18
C PRO A 29 3.08 -6.68 -7.25
N TYR A 30 4.15 -5.91 -7.40
CA TYR A 30 5.38 -5.92 -6.59
C TYR A 30 5.84 -4.48 -6.34
N ILE A 31 6.83 -4.32 -5.46
CA ILE A 31 7.53 -3.04 -5.29
C ILE A 31 8.88 -3.16 -5.98
N VAL A 32 9.24 -2.18 -6.79
CA VAL A 32 10.61 -2.00 -7.28
C VAL A 32 11.35 -1.18 -6.24
N ALA A 33 12.52 -1.64 -5.83
CA ALA A 33 13.50 -0.87 -5.06
C ALA A 33 14.69 -0.60 -5.98
N TYR A 34 14.95 0.68 -6.26
CA TYR A 34 16.11 1.13 -7.03
C TYR A 34 17.14 1.72 -6.06
N ASP A 35 18.26 1.03 -5.90
CA ASP A 35 19.40 1.49 -5.11
C ASP A 35 20.16 2.55 -5.90
N ILE A 36 20.10 3.78 -5.41
CA ILE A 36 20.71 4.94 -6.07
C ILE A 36 22.24 4.87 -6.01
N ASN A 37 22.78 4.25 -4.96
CA ASN A 37 24.23 4.22 -4.74
C ASN A 37 24.91 3.16 -5.61
N ASN A 38 24.22 2.03 -5.82
CA ASN A 38 24.77 0.89 -6.56
C ASN A 38 24.22 0.77 -7.99
N ASP A 39 23.28 1.64 -8.40
CA ASP A 39 22.55 1.56 -9.67
C ASP A 39 21.92 0.18 -9.92
N THR A 40 21.39 -0.45 -8.87
CA THR A 40 20.78 -1.79 -8.94
C THR A 40 19.29 -1.75 -8.66
N THR A 41 18.55 -2.70 -9.23
CA THR A 41 17.12 -2.86 -8.98
C THR A 41 16.84 -4.19 -8.29
N ARG A 42 15.93 -4.15 -7.32
CA ARG A 42 15.43 -5.31 -6.60
C ARG A 42 13.92 -5.32 -6.61
N LYS A 43 13.31 -6.49 -6.77
CA LYS A 43 11.86 -6.68 -6.63
C LYS A 43 11.52 -7.14 -5.22
N LEU A 44 10.67 -6.40 -4.54
CA LEU A 44 10.10 -6.78 -3.26
C LEU A 44 8.69 -7.33 -3.48
N ARG A 45 8.48 -8.57 -3.07
CA ARG A 45 7.20 -9.26 -3.17
C ARG A 45 6.21 -8.65 -2.17
N LEU A 46 4.99 -8.36 -2.64
CA LEU A 46 3.89 -7.94 -1.76
C LEU A 46 3.37 -9.11 -0.89
N PRO A 47 2.73 -8.82 0.27
CA PRO A 47 2.05 -9.83 1.07
C PRO A 47 1.12 -10.72 0.24
N ASN A 48 1.05 -12.01 0.55
CA ASN A 48 0.19 -12.97 -0.18
C ASN A 48 -1.26 -12.49 -0.27
N ASP A 49 -1.79 -11.95 0.83
CA ASP A 49 -3.16 -11.43 0.90
C ASP A 49 -3.36 -10.14 0.09
N ALA A 50 -2.31 -9.30 -0.04
CA ALA A 50 -2.36 -8.11 -0.88
C ALA A 50 -2.40 -8.47 -2.38
N ARG A 51 -1.89 -9.64 -2.77
CA ARG A 51 -1.90 -10.14 -4.15
C ARG A 51 -3.15 -10.95 -4.52
N LYS A 52 -3.93 -11.41 -3.53
CA LYS A 52 -5.15 -12.21 -3.78
C LYS A 52 -6.21 -11.39 -4.51
N GLY A 53 -6.82 -12.01 -5.54
CA GLY A 53 -7.86 -11.41 -6.37
C GLY A 53 -7.42 -10.11 -7.05
N TRP A 54 -6.17 -10.05 -7.51
CA TRP A 54 -5.71 -9.03 -8.46
C TRP A 54 -6.32 -9.27 -9.85
N ASP A 55 -6.46 -10.55 -10.21
CA ASP A 55 -6.96 -11.02 -11.51
C ASP A 55 -8.47 -10.77 -11.73
N ASP A 56 -9.20 -10.30 -10.72
CA ASP A 56 -10.60 -9.89 -10.86
C ASP A 56 -10.64 -8.56 -11.63
N THR A 57 -10.80 -8.64 -12.95
CA THR A 57 -10.99 -7.54 -13.91
C THR A 57 -12.11 -6.55 -13.56
N LEU A 58 -12.89 -6.83 -12.51
CA LEU A 58 -14.10 -6.11 -12.15
C LEU A 58 -13.92 -5.03 -11.06
N HIS A 59 -12.75 -4.91 -10.40
CA HIS A 59 -12.66 -4.07 -9.19
C HIS A 59 -11.41 -3.21 -9.04
N ASN A 60 -11.66 -1.89 -8.92
CA ASN A 60 -10.77 -0.83 -8.41
C ASN A 60 -10.00 -1.26 -7.15
N SER A 61 -8.85 -1.90 -7.34
CA SER A 61 -7.91 -2.24 -6.28
C SER A 61 -6.78 -1.23 -6.31
N ASN A 62 -6.87 -0.20 -5.48
CA ASN A 62 -5.84 0.81 -5.40
C ASN A 62 -4.75 0.37 -4.40
N LEU A 63 -3.50 0.48 -4.81
CA LEU A 63 -2.32 0.20 -4.00
C LEU A 63 -1.54 1.49 -3.80
N GLY A 64 -1.06 1.70 -2.58
CA GLY A 64 -0.15 2.79 -2.25
C GLY A 64 0.93 2.29 -1.30
N ILE A 65 2.14 2.80 -1.50
CA ILE A 65 3.22 2.66 -0.52
C ILE A 65 3.52 4.01 0.11
N PHE A 66 3.89 3.96 1.38
CA PHE A 66 4.12 5.15 2.19
C PHE A 66 5.23 4.89 3.19
N LYS A 67 5.87 5.97 3.64
CA LYS A 67 6.84 5.88 4.74
C LYS A 67 6.12 5.54 6.05
N TRP A 68 6.59 4.50 6.73
CA TRP A 68 6.16 4.11 8.07
C TRP A 68 7.17 4.57 9.12
N GLY A 69 6.70 4.83 10.34
CA GLY A 69 7.53 5.36 11.43
C GLY A 69 7.68 6.89 11.41
N SER A 70 8.40 7.40 12.40
CA SER A 70 8.74 8.82 12.54
C SER A 70 10.21 9.04 12.18
N ARG A 71 10.55 10.21 11.65
CA ARG A 71 11.95 10.64 11.40
C ARG A 71 12.85 10.55 12.62
N LYS A 72 12.26 10.51 13.83
CA LYS A 72 12.98 10.46 15.11
C LYS A 72 13.15 9.04 15.67
N SER A 73 12.57 8.00 15.05
CA SER A 73 12.67 6.62 15.53
C SER A 73 13.48 5.76 14.57
N SER A 74 14.28 4.84 15.12
CA SER A 74 15.01 3.81 14.36
C SER A 74 14.10 2.77 13.70
N SER A 75 12.77 2.94 13.81
CA SER A 75 11.73 2.04 13.30
C SER A 75 11.10 2.51 11.99
N GLU A 76 11.80 3.34 11.21
CA GLU A 76 11.34 3.70 9.87
C GLU A 76 11.24 2.45 8.99
N SER A 77 10.17 2.37 8.21
CA SER A 77 9.96 1.26 7.28
C SER A 77 9.02 1.67 6.14
N ILE A 78 8.57 0.72 5.34
CA ILE A 78 7.61 0.90 4.26
C ILE A 78 6.25 0.34 4.70
N CYS A 79 5.22 1.16 4.59
CA CYS A 79 3.83 0.75 4.73
C CYS A 79 3.20 0.54 3.36
N LEU A 80 2.58 -0.61 3.16
CA LEU A 80 1.72 -0.91 2.02
C LEU A 80 0.27 -0.75 2.44
N VAL A 81 -0.51 0.00 1.67
CA VAL A 81 -1.96 0.10 1.84
C VAL A 81 -2.65 -0.35 0.57
N ARG A 82 -3.64 -1.23 0.74
CA ARG A 82 -4.55 -1.66 -0.32
C ARG A 82 -5.96 -1.23 0.03
N LEU A 83 -6.65 -0.64 -0.94
CA LEU A 83 -8.09 -0.45 -0.92
C LEU A 83 -8.73 -1.37 -1.95
N LYS A 84 -9.52 -2.35 -1.51
CA LYS A 84 -10.31 -3.23 -2.39
C LYS A 84 -11.73 -3.32 -1.87
N LYS A 85 -12.74 -3.10 -2.72
CA LYS A 85 -14.18 -3.18 -2.35
C LYS A 85 -14.50 -2.44 -1.04
N TYR A 86 -13.96 -1.22 -0.88
CA TYR A 86 -14.15 -0.38 0.32
C TYR A 86 -13.58 -0.97 1.61
N VAL A 87 -12.60 -1.87 1.51
CA VAL A 87 -11.84 -2.39 2.63
C VAL A 87 -10.41 -1.91 2.50
N PHE A 88 -9.97 -1.10 3.45
CA PHE A 88 -8.57 -0.79 3.62
C PHE A 88 -7.88 -1.91 4.35
N THR A 89 -6.75 -2.35 3.84
CA THR A 89 -5.83 -3.25 4.53
C THR A 89 -4.44 -2.65 4.46
N ALA A 90 -3.74 -2.61 5.58
CA ALA A 90 -2.39 -2.06 5.66
C ALA A 90 -1.41 -3.08 6.23
N TRP A 91 -0.20 -3.07 5.69
CA TRP A 91 0.92 -3.89 6.11
C TRP A 91 2.16 -3.03 6.28
N VAL A 92 3.05 -3.44 7.19
CA VAL A 92 4.37 -2.85 7.38
C VAL A 92 5.41 -3.88 7.00
N LEU A 93 6.46 -3.45 6.29
CA LEU A 93 7.61 -4.28 5.99
C LEU A 93 8.41 -4.47 7.29
N ARG A 94 8.37 -5.67 7.86
CA ARG A 94 9.01 -5.97 9.14
C ARG A 94 10.51 -6.17 8.97
N ASP A 95 10.89 -6.88 7.91
CA ASP A 95 12.27 -7.21 7.60
C ASP A 95 12.48 -7.00 6.10
N TYR A 96 13.43 -6.12 5.78
CA TYR A 96 13.69 -5.68 4.42
C TYR A 96 14.36 -6.78 3.58
N ASP A 97 15.27 -7.55 4.18
CA ASP A 97 16.10 -8.53 3.47
C ASP A 97 15.33 -9.81 3.14
N SER A 98 14.56 -10.33 4.10
CA SER A 98 13.66 -11.46 3.89
C SER A 98 12.33 -11.07 3.21
N VAL A 99 12.08 -9.77 3.06
CA VAL A 99 10.83 -9.21 2.52
C VAL A 99 9.60 -9.69 3.31
N SER A 100 9.71 -9.67 4.64
CA SER A 100 8.64 -10.13 5.53
C SER A 100 7.68 -8.99 5.88
N TRP A 101 6.38 -9.25 5.84
CA TRP A 101 5.34 -8.25 6.07
C TRP A 101 4.46 -8.62 7.25
N ILE A 102 4.09 -7.62 8.04
CA ILE A 102 3.08 -7.75 9.11
C ILE A 102 1.83 -6.94 8.76
N ARG A 103 0.65 -7.54 8.88
CA ARG A 103 -0.62 -6.83 8.70
C ARG A 103 -0.93 -6.07 9.98
N ILE A 104 -1.13 -4.75 9.87
CA ILE A 104 -1.41 -3.87 11.01
C ILE A 104 -2.86 -3.40 11.06
N MET A 105 -3.54 -3.39 9.91
CA MET A 105 -4.90 -2.86 9.81
C MET A 105 -5.70 -3.64 8.77
N LYS A 106 -6.98 -3.89 9.07
CA LYS A 106 -7.97 -4.33 8.09
C LYS A 106 -9.34 -3.81 8.51
N SER A 107 -9.81 -2.75 7.86
CA SER A 107 -11.05 -2.09 8.24
C SER A 107 -11.87 -1.75 7.01
N ARG A 108 -13.17 -2.07 7.07
CA ARG A 108 -14.13 -1.63 6.06
C ARG A 108 -14.40 -0.15 6.28
N VAL A 109 -14.42 0.63 5.21
CA VAL A 109 -14.62 2.09 5.24
C VAL A 109 -15.85 2.48 6.08
N ARG A 110 -16.98 1.77 5.90
CA ARG A 110 -18.20 2.01 6.70
C ARG A 110 -18.06 1.74 8.20
N ALA A 111 -17.13 0.87 8.61
CA ALA A 111 -16.85 0.56 10.01
C ALA A 111 -15.84 1.54 10.65
N MET A 112 -15.32 2.52 9.90
CA MET A 112 -14.38 3.52 10.40
C MET A 112 -15.07 4.74 11.05
N GLY A 113 -16.37 4.65 11.38
CA GLY A 113 -17.11 5.72 12.07
C GLY A 113 -17.40 6.94 11.18
N LEU A 114 -17.70 6.71 9.89
CA LEU A 114 -17.95 7.80 8.95
C LEU A 114 -19.38 8.33 9.11
N MET A 115 -19.52 9.65 9.05
CA MET A 115 -20.81 10.34 9.14
C MET A 115 -21.62 10.28 7.83
N GLU A 116 -21.03 9.75 6.74
CA GLU A 116 -21.67 9.65 5.44
C GLU A 116 -22.48 8.35 5.30
N THR A 117 -23.69 8.46 4.76
CA THR A 117 -24.60 7.33 4.53
C THR A 117 -24.06 6.32 3.50
N ASN A 118 -23.23 6.77 2.55
CA ASN A 118 -22.68 5.90 1.51
C ASN A 118 -21.25 6.30 1.08
N PRO A 119 -20.22 5.99 1.88
CA PRO A 119 -18.82 6.31 1.60
C PRO A 119 -18.20 5.30 0.62
N ASN A 120 -18.95 4.86 -0.39
CA ASN A 120 -18.53 3.86 -1.36
C ASN A 120 -17.66 4.46 -2.49
N TYR A 121 -17.22 5.71 -2.39
CA TYR A 121 -16.28 6.27 -3.33
C TYR A 121 -15.12 6.89 -2.56
N ILE A 122 -13.92 6.36 -2.80
CA ILE A 122 -12.68 6.90 -2.27
C ILE A 122 -11.90 7.49 -3.45
N ALA A 123 -11.73 8.81 -3.45
CA ALA A 123 -11.01 9.53 -4.49
C ALA A 123 -9.50 9.27 -4.41
N GLY A 124 -8.98 9.10 -3.19
CA GLY A 124 -7.58 8.86 -2.93
C GLY A 124 -7.31 8.66 -1.44
N PHE A 125 -6.11 8.20 -1.13
CA PHE A 125 -5.66 8.00 0.24
C PHE A 125 -4.14 8.17 0.35
N THR A 126 -3.70 8.52 1.56
CA THR A 126 -2.28 8.60 1.91
C THR A 126 -2.07 8.21 3.37
N VAL A 127 -0.85 7.81 3.72
CA VAL A 127 -0.45 7.61 5.12
C VAL A 127 0.47 8.74 5.53
N MET A 128 0.13 9.37 6.66
CA MET A 128 0.94 10.42 7.28
C MET A 128 1.47 9.97 8.64
N ASN A 129 2.67 10.47 8.96
CA ASN A 129 3.35 10.26 10.25
C ASN A 129 3.42 8.79 10.66
N GLY A 130 3.48 7.89 9.67
CA GLY A 130 3.59 6.47 9.87
C GLY A 130 2.48 5.81 10.69
N LYS A 131 1.32 6.44 10.93
CA LYS A 131 0.20 5.79 11.65
C LYS A 131 -1.19 6.34 11.32
N THR A 132 -1.25 7.46 10.61
CA THR A 132 -2.52 8.12 10.26
C THR A 132 -2.85 7.84 8.81
N LEU A 133 -3.94 7.12 8.56
CA LEU A 133 -4.53 7.00 7.23
C LEU A 133 -5.41 8.22 6.97
N LEU A 134 -5.09 8.98 5.93
CA LEU A 134 -5.99 9.97 5.36
C LEU A 134 -6.64 9.40 4.11
N PHE A 135 -7.94 9.62 3.94
CA PHE A 135 -8.61 9.28 2.69
C PHE A 135 -9.73 10.29 2.39
N ALA A 136 -9.93 10.54 1.10
CA ALA A 136 -10.95 11.46 0.62
C ALA A 136 -12.12 10.69 0.03
N THR A 137 -13.33 11.04 0.45
CA THR A 137 -14.57 10.69 -0.26
C THR A 137 -14.89 11.78 -1.28
N ARG A 138 -16.06 11.73 -1.92
CA ARG A 138 -16.54 12.84 -2.76
C ARG A 138 -16.82 14.12 -1.98
N LYS A 139 -17.08 14.00 -0.67
CA LYS A 139 -17.62 15.11 0.15
C LYS A 139 -16.65 15.56 1.24
N LYS A 140 -15.85 14.66 1.79
CA LYS A 140 -15.05 14.92 2.99
C LYS A 140 -13.70 14.21 2.93
N VAL A 141 -12.78 14.71 3.75
CA VAL A 141 -11.52 14.02 4.05
C VAL A 141 -11.62 13.46 5.46
N TYR A 142 -11.25 12.19 5.62
CA TYR A 142 -11.26 11.50 6.89
C TYR A 142 -9.86 11.19 7.35
N ARG A 143 -9.71 11.21 8.67
CA ARG A 143 -8.51 10.81 9.38
C ARG A 143 -8.81 9.56 10.19
N TYR A 144 -8.01 8.52 10.03
CA TYR A 144 -8.14 7.27 10.77
C TYR A 144 -6.80 6.86 11.40
N ASN A 145 -6.80 6.53 12.69
CA ASN A 145 -5.64 6.00 13.38
C ASN A 145 -5.52 4.50 13.08
N MET A 146 -4.43 4.07 12.44
CA MET A 146 -4.25 2.67 12.04
C MET A 146 -3.81 1.76 13.20
N MET A 147 -3.47 2.32 14.37
CA MET A 147 -2.89 1.58 15.50
C MET A 147 -3.85 1.34 16.67
N GLY A 148 -5.11 1.81 16.58
CA GLY A 148 -5.98 1.93 17.76
C GLY A 148 -5.68 3.20 18.54
#